data_AF-A0A161ZWL2-F1
#
_entry.id   AF-A0A161ZWL2-F1
#
_cell.length_a   1.000
_cell.length_b   1.000
_cell.length_c   1.000
_cell.angle_alpha   90.00
_cell.angle_beta   90.00
_cell.angle_gamma   90.00
#
_symmetry.space_group_name_H-M   'P 1'
#
loop_
_entity.id
_entity.type
_entity.pdbx_description
1 polymer ?
#
loop_
_entity_poly.entity_id
_entity_poly.type
_entity_poly.pdbx_seq_one_letter_code
_entity_poly.pdbx_strand_id
1 'polypeptide(L)'
;MDNLNIINLCLDKGVHYISSSMVNVNESIVYLNKYAKKEIKDLGIDLNKLKEDRYYLISRYTDAELKEKGIFDPSTPNEITNLLQNDDRIFETITIKNPYTLLIHDINMANLADNYKKNPIIIFDTHSKLPSNEMGFYVFNSLVKFNNDNDFEAFIKKIGYEDEIFYKNNIKDLYLEKRAEKILVLLINIILSIMLLILFNISLSTILKMDFNSRAIEIALHKVFGKTFFQRYKGVFRLLIGAFILGVGIALAGKIMFYHFSFLYIFFASTIVLINTIVILSLFINKFEQISISRVLKGGI
;
A
#
# COMPACT_ATOMS: atom_id res chain seq x y z
N MET A 1 -10.45 7.31 -35.46
CA MET A 1 -11.52 6.97 -34.49
C MET A 1 -10.86 6.65 -33.16
N ASP A 2 -10.49 7.59 -32.29
CA ASP A 2 -10.89 8.99 -31.96
C ASP A 2 -11.67 9.04 -30.63
N ASN A 3 -11.00 9.56 -29.59
CA ASN A 3 -11.51 10.17 -28.34
C ASN A 3 -12.59 9.46 -27.48
N LEU A 4 -12.22 9.04 -26.25
CA LEU A 4 -13.13 8.59 -25.17
C LEU A 4 -12.96 9.43 -23.87
N ASN A 5 -14.05 9.73 -23.13
CA ASN A 5 -14.09 10.46 -21.83
C ASN A 5 -15.13 9.85 -20.83
N ILE A 6 -14.96 9.46 -19.53
CA ILE A 6 -13.96 9.65 -18.36
C ILE A 6 -15.05 9.72 -17.15
N ILE A 7 -15.88 8.66 -16.93
CA ILE A 7 -16.27 8.10 -15.59
C ILE A 7 -15.84 6.63 -15.52
N ASN A 8 -15.40 6.17 -14.35
CA ASN A 8 -15.11 4.76 -14.06
C ASN A 8 -16.40 3.90 -14.09
N LEU A 9 -16.56 3.06 -15.12
CA LEU A 9 -17.40 1.85 -15.08
C LEU A 9 -16.66 0.74 -15.83
N CYS A 10 -16.05 -0.19 -15.09
CA CYS A 10 -15.15 -1.17 -15.70
C CYS A 10 -15.87 -2.46 -16.15
N LEU A 11 -15.39 -3.05 -17.25
CA LEU A 11 -16.04 -4.11 -18.02
C LEU A 11 -15.21 -5.42 -18.10
N ASP A 12 -15.72 -6.55 -17.58
CA ASP A 12 -15.43 -7.92 -18.07
C ASP A 12 -16.57 -8.90 -17.70
N LYS A 13 -16.49 -10.15 -18.18
CA LYS A 13 -17.63 -11.02 -18.50
C LYS A 13 -18.24 -11.84 -17.33
N GLY A 14 -19.04 -11.23 -16.46
CA GLY A 14 -20.08 -11.99 -15.74
C GLY A 14 -20.92 -11.25 -14.69
N VAL A 15 -22.19 -10.93 -15.02
CA VAL A 15 -23.24 -10.37 -14.12
C VAL A 15 -22.90 -9.00 -13.48
N HIS A 16 -23.90 -8.25 -13.03
CA HIS A 16 -23.74 -6.86 -12.54
C HIS A 16 -23.34 -6.82 -11.05
N TYR A 17 -22.17 -6.26 -10.73
CA TYR A 17 -21.62 -6.23 -9.36
C TYR A 17 -20.98 -4.87 -9.02
N ILE A 18 -21.79 -3.89 -8.61
CA ILE A 18 -21.23 -2.70 -7.99
C ILE A 18 -20.65 -3.09 -6.63
N SER A 19 -19.31 -3.07 -6.53
CA SER A 19 -18.56 -3.16 -5.28
C SER A 19 -17.43 -2.13 -5.28
N SER A 20 -17.36 -1.30 -4.25
CA SER A 20 -16.27 -0.33 -4.04
C SER A 20 -15.90 -0.29 -2.56
N SER A 21 -14.72 0.22 -2.21
CA SER A 21 -14.31 0.32 -0.80
C SER A 21 -13.80 1.70 -0.39
N MET A 22 -14.14 2.12 0.83
CA MET A 22 -13.67 3.37 1.41
C MET A 22 -12.23 3.20 1.92
N VAL A 23 -11.38 4.19 1.63
CA VAL A 23 -9.93 4.14 1.90
C VAL A 23 -9.52 4.89 3.17
N ASN A 24 -10.33 5.86 3.63
CA ASN A 24 -9.97 6.81 4.69
C ASN A 24 -10.51 6.44 6.10
N VAL A 25 -11.08 5.24 6.27
CA VAL A 25 -11.70 4.78 7.52
C VAL A 25 -10.88 3.68 8.19
N ASN A 26 -10.82 3.70 9.53
CA ASN A 26 -10.08 2.72 10.34
C ASN A 26 -10.63 1.28 10.23
N GLU A 27 -11.90 1.14 9.87
CA GLU A 27 -12.55 -0.14 9.55
C GLU A 27 -12.87 -0.17 8.05
N SER A 28 -12.81 -1.34 7.41
CA SER A 28 -13.13 -1.43 5.99
C SER A 28 -14.63 -1.30 5.72
N ILE A 29 -15.04 -0.24 5.04
CA ILE A 29 -16.41 -0.07 4.53
C ILE A 29 -16.48 -0.42 3.03
N VAL A 30 -17.60 -1.00 2.62
CA VAL A 30 -17.87 -1.53 1.27
C VAL A 30 -19.28 -1.14 0.85
N TYR A 31 -19.45 -0.54 -0.32
CA TYR A 31 -20.78 -0.29 -0.88
C TYR A 31 -21.15 -1.39 -1.89
N LEU A 32 -22.39 -1.90 -1.82
CA LEU A 32 -22.95 -2.90 -2.72
C LEU A 32 -24.35 -2.48 -3.17
N ASN A 33 -24.67 -2.62 -4.46
CA ASN A 33 -26.01 -2.31 -4.98
C ASN A 33 -26.94 -3.54 -5.05
N LYS A 34 -28.22 -3.30 -5.39
CA LYS A 34 -29.28 -4.34 -5.39
C LYS A 34 -29.08 -5.49 -6.36
N TYR A 35 -28.16 -5.38 -7.31
CA TYR A 35 -27.80 -6.43 -8.25
C TYR A 35 -26.65 -7.30 -7.71
N ALA A 36 -25.80 -6.76 -6.84
CA ALA A 36 -24.73 -7.49 -6.14
C ALA A 36 -25.21 -8.43 -5.02
N LYS A 37 -26.52 -8.73 -4.93
CA LYS A 37 -27.14 -9.63 -3.94
C LYS A 37 -26.44 -10.99 -3.79
N LYS A 38 -25.79 -11.50 -4.83
CA LYS A 38 -25.08 -12.78 -4.79
C LYS A 38 -23.87 -12.74 -3.85
N GLU A 39 -23.15 -11.63 -3.77
CA GLU A 39 -21.90 -11.51 -2.99
C GLU A 39 -22.16 -11.53 -1.47
N ILE A 40 -23.38 -11.20 -1.04
CA ILE A 40 -23.84 -11.30 0.36
C ILE A 40 -24.67 -12.56 0.65
N LYS A 41 -24.91 -13.43 -0.34
CA LYS A 41 -25.73 -14.64 -0.16
C LYS A 41 -25.11 -15.61 0.85
N ASP A 42 -23.80 -15.82 0.74
CA ASP A 42 -23.08 -16.82 1.55
C ASP A 42 -22.79 -16.31 2.98
N LEU A 43 -23.17 -15.06 3.29
CA LEU A 43 -23.16 -14.49 4.64
C LEU A 43 -24.34 -14.97 5.52
N GLY A 44 -25.26 -15.78 4.97
CA GLY A 44 -26.41 -16.32 5.69
C GLY A 44 -27.58 -15.34 5.85
N ILE A 45 -27.61 -14.26 5.07
CA ILE A 45 -28.70 -13.27 5.08
C ILE A 45 -29.87 -13.78 4.25
N ASP A 46 -31.10 -13.67 4.77
CA ASP A 46 -32.30 -13.98 4.00
C ASP A 46 -32.63 -12.85 3.02
N LEU A 47 -32.04 -12.94 1.83
CA LEU A 47 -32.16 -11.95 0.75
C LEU A 47 -33.60 -11.71 0.27
N ASN A 48 -34.54 -12.60 0.60
CA ASN A 48 -35.96 -12.46 0.25
C ASN A 48 -36.74 -11.56 1.22
N LYS A 49 -36.19 -11.29 2.42
CA LYS A 49 -36.77 -10.36 3.40
C LYS A 49 -36.30 -8.91 3.20
N LEU A 50 -35.31 -8.68 2.32
CA LEU A 50 -34.79 -7.35 2.00
C LEU A 50 -35.80 -6.60 1.12
N LYS A 51 -36.42 -5.57 1.69
CA LYS A 51 -37.40 -4.70 1.02
C LYS A 51 -36.70 -3.85 -0.03
N GLU A 52 -37.42 -3.49 -1.10
CA GLU A 52 -36.91 -2.54 -2.09
C GLU A 52 -36.89 -1.10 -1.54
N ASP A 53 -36.08 -0.25 -2.18
CA ASP A 53 -35.89 1.17 -1.85
C ASP A 53 -35.59 1.42 -0.35
N ARG A 54 -34.54 0.74 0.13
CA ARG A 54 -33.93 0.88 1.47
C ARG A 54 -32.41 0.73 1.40
N TYR A 55 -31.74 1.07 2.50
CA TYR A 55 -30.34 0.71 2.73
C TYR A 55 -30.20 -0.21 3.93
N TYR A 56 -29.30 -1.19 3.84
CA TYR A 56 -29.00 -2.17 4.86
C TYR A 56 -27.55 -2.05 5.32
N LEU A 57 -27.33 -1.86 6.62
CA LEU A 57 -25.99 -1.79 7.20
C LEU A 57 -25.62 -3.18 7.75
N ILE A 58 -24.92 -3.96 6.94
CA ILE A 58 -24.52 -5.34 7.24
C ILE A 58 -23.13 -5.28 7.88
N SER A 59 -22.99 -5.70 9.14
CA SER A 59 -21.69 -5.67 9.82
C SER A 59 -21.55 -6.75 10.90
N ARG A 60 -20.35 -6.92 11.47
CA ARG A 60 -20.16 -7.76 12.67
C ARG A 60 -20.52 -7.04 13.98
N TYR A 61 -20.68 -5.72 13.95
CA TYR A 61 -20.95 -4.86 15.09
C TYR A 61 -22.45 -4.64 15.30
N THR A 62 -22.83 -4.35 16.53
CA THR A 62 -24.15 -3.83 16.90
C THR A 62 -24.22 -2.31 16.72
N ASP A 63 -25.43 -1.75 16.68
CA ASP A 63 -25.64 -0.30 16.57
C ASP A 63 -24.96 0.52 17.70
N ALA A 64 -24.65 -0.09 18.85
CA ALA A 64 -23.91 0.54 19.93
C ALA A 64 -22.40 0.59 19.64
N GLU A 65 -21.82 -0.53 19.19
CA GLU A 65 -20.40 -0.61 18.82
C GLU A 65 -20.05 0.24 17.59
N LEU A 66 -20.99 0.38 16.64
CA LEU A 66 -20.84 1.26 15.47
C LEU A 66 -20.79 2.75 15.86
N LYS A 67 -21.51 3.14 16.93
CA LYS A 67 -21.47 4.48 17.52
C LYS A 67 -20.17 4.72 18.29
N GLU A 68 -19.79 3.78 19.15
CA GLU A 68 -18.53 3.86 19.93
C GLU A 68 -17.30 3.99 19.02
N LYS A 69 -17.29 3.28 17.89
CA LYS A 69 -16.23 3.37 16.87
C LYS A 69 -16.28 4.63 16.01
N GLY A 70 -17.28 5.51 16.18
CA GLY A 70 -17.46 6.72 15.38
C GLY A 70 -17.82 6.48 13.92
N ILE A 71 -18.32 5.27 13.58
CA ILE A 71 -18.60 4.86 12.20
C ILE A 71 -20.02 5.29 11.81
N PHE A 72 -20.97 5.12 12.71
CA PHE A 72 -22.33 5.64 12.56
C PHE A 72 -22.78 6.18 13.91
N ASP A 73 -22.76 7.50 14.07
CA ASP A 73 -23.43 8.17 15.19
C ASP A 73 -24.59 9.01 14.66
N PRO A 74 -25.87 8.65 14.92
CA PRO A 74 -27.01 9.46 14.52
C PRO A 74 -27.14 10.76 15.33
N SER A 75 -26.24 11.00 16.29
CA SER A 75 -26.19 12.20 17.14
C SER A 75 -25.16 13.23 16.66
N THR A 76 -24.23 12.85 15.76
CA THR A 76 -23.20 13.75 15.22
C THR A 76 -22.98 13.54 13.71
N PRO A 77 -22.89 14.63 12.91
CA PRO A 77 -22.71 14.52 11.47
C PRO A 77 -21.28 14.12 11.11
N ASN A 78 -21.04 12.81 10.96
CA ASN A 78 -19.86 12.26 10.28
C ASN A 78 -20.19 11.96 8.81
N GLU A 79 -19.19 11.66 7.96
CA GLU A 79 -19.42 11.39 6.53
C GLU A 79 -20.48 10.31 6.29
N ILE A 80 -20.43 9.21 7.04
CA ILE A 80 -21.35 8.06 6.91
C ILE A 80 -22.73 8.42 7.47
N THR A 81 -22.83 9.11 8.61
CA THR A 81 -24.10 9.63 9.13
C THR A 81 -24.77 10.53 8.10
N ASN A 82 -24.03 11.43 7.44
CA ASN A 82 -24.58 12.32 6.41
C ASN A 82 -25.01 11.55 5.14
N LEU A 83 -24.13 10.67 4.62
CA LEU A 83 -24.40 9.80 3.46
C LEU A 83 -25.64 8.91 3.63
N LEU A 84 -26.02 8.61 4.87
CA LEU A 84 -27.21 7.83 5.19
C LEU A 84 -28.41 8.76 5.49
N GLN A 85 -28.27 9.73 6.40
CA GLN A 85 -29.40 10.53 6.90
C GLN A 85 -29.93 11.61 5.93
N ASN A 86 -29.14 12.12 4.98
CA ASN A 86 -29.51 13.26 4.12
C ASN A 86 -30.67 12.98 3.12
N ASP A 87 -31.21 11.76 3.08
CA ASP A 87 -32.02 11.23 1.97
C ASP A 87 -33.39 10.66 2.45
N ASP A 88 -33.80 10.95 3.70
CA ASP A 88 -35.05 10.52 4.38
C ASP A 88 -35.34 8.99 4.39
N ARG A 89 -34.38 8.17 3.97
CA ARG A 89 -34.55 6.72 3.75
C ARG A 89 -34.45 5.89 5.02
N ILE A 90 -35.08 4.71 4.97
CA ILE A 90 -35.15 3.80 6.12
C ILE A 90 -33.95 2.85 6.12
N PHE A 91 -33.13 2.96 7.17
CA PHE A 91 -31.98 2.10 7.44
C PHE A 91 -32.38 0.89 8.30
N GLU A 92 -31.77 -0.26 8.03
CA GLU A 92 -32.03 -1.51 8.76
C GLU A 92 -30.69 -2.27 8.96
N THR A 93 -30.15 -2.29 10.19
CA THR A 93 -28.87 -2.93 10.52
C THR A 93 -29.02 -4.45 10.58
N ILE A 94 -28.06 -5.19 10.00
CA ILE A 94 -27.99 -6.66 10.01
C ILE A 94 -26.66 -7.10 10.62
N THR A 95 -26.67 -7.52 11.89
CA THR A 95 -25.46 -7.97 12.60
C THR A 95 -25.14 -9.45 12.33
N ILE A 96 -24.04 -9.72 11.61
CA ILE A 96 -23.49 -11.06 11.37
C ILE A 96 -22.49 -11.40 12.50
N LYS A 97 -22.85 -12.29 13.41
CA LYS A 97 -21.99 -12.66 14.56
C LYS A 97 -20.72 -13.43 14.17
N ASN A 98 -20.83 -14.29 13.15
CA ASN A 98 -19.72 -15.10 12.64
C ASN A 98 -18.73 -14.25 11.84
N PRO A 99 -17.42 -14.53 11.90
CA PRO A 99 -16.45 -13.84 11.06
C PRO A 99 -16.61 -14.23 9.59
N TYR A 100 -16.49 -13.26 8.68
CA TYR A 100 -16.60 -13.45 7.24
C TYR A 100 -15.45 -12.77 6.50
N THR A 101 -15.23 -13.16 5.25
CA THR A 101 -14.32 -12.48 4.32
C THR A 101 -15.06 -12.26 3.02
N LEU A 102 -15.10 -11.02 2.54
CA LEU A 102 -15.69 -10.65 1.27
C LEU A 102 -14.57 -10.46 0.25
N LEU A 103 -14.72 -11.02 -0.95
CA LEU A 103 -13.93 -10.64 -2.11
C LEU A 103 -14.50 -9.35 -2.67
N ILE A 104 -13.69 -8.30 -2.76
CA ILE A 104 -14.06 -7.05 -3.40
C ILE A 104 -13.25 -6.89 -4.67
N HIS A 105 -13.95 -6.71 -5.79
CA HIS A 105 -13.33 -6.31 -7.05
C HIS A 105 -13.19 -4.79 -7.07
N ASP A 106 -12.32 -4.29 -6.20
CA ASP A 106 -12.09 -2.87 -5.97
C ASP A 106 -11.30 -2.28 -7.15
N ILE A 107 -11.95 -1.41 -7.93
CA ILE A 107 -11.34 -0.65 -9.02
C ILE A 107 -11.49 0.84 -8.73
N ASN A 108 -10.56 1.33 -7.91
CA ASN A 108 -10.18 2.73 -7.89
C ASN A 108 -9.14 2.96 -9.01
N MET A 109 -9.05 4.14 -9.61
CA MET A 109 -8.10 4.46 -10.70
C MET A 109 -6.63 4.12 -10.37
N ALA A 110 -6.25 4.17 -9.08
CA ALA A 110 -4.90 3.81 -8.63
C ALA A 110 -4.68 2.29 -8.40
N ASN A 111 -5.75 1.49 -8.38
CA ASN A 111 -5.67 0.09 -7.96
C ASN A 111 -6.78 -0.79 -8.55
N LEU A 112 -6.44 -1.57 -9.59
CA LEU A 112 -7.19 -2.78 -9.97
C LEU A 112 -6.59 -3.96 -9.21
N ALA A 113 -7.21 -4.39 -8.11
CA ALA A 113 -6.79 -5.58 -7.37
C ALA A 113 -7.94 -6.21 -6.58
N ASP A 114 -8.13 -7.52 -6.79
CA ASP A 114 -8.98 -8.38 -5.97
C ASP A 114 -8.56 -8.30 -4.50
N ASN A 115 -9.44 -7.74 -3.66
CA ASN A 115 -9.12 -7.41 -2.27
C ASN A 115 -9.99 -8.22 -1.31
N TYR A 116 -9.41 -9.24 -0.70
CA TYR A 116 -10.07 -10.07 0.30
C TYR A 116 -10.14 -9.35 1.65
N LYS A 117 -11.28 -8.74 1.94
CA LYS A 117 -11.47 -7.94 3.16
C LYS A 117 -12.18 -8.75 4.24
N LYS A 118 -11.64 -8.74 5.46
CA LYS A 118 -12.13 -9.51 6.62
C LYS A 118 -13.09 -8.66 7.45
N ASN A 119 -14.27 -9.21 7.74
CA ASN A 119 -15.38 -8.54 8.45
C ASN A 119 -15.72 -7.11 7.97
N PRO A 120 -15.73 -6.81 6.65
CA PRO A 120 -16.04 -5.45 6.19
C PRO A 120 -17.46 -5.05 6.57
N ILE A 121 -17.63 -3.76 6.88
CA ILE A 121 -18.94 -3.14 7.04
C ILE A 121 -19.49 -2.91 5.64
N ILE A 122 -20.65 -3.50 5.34
CA ILE A 122 -21.26 -3.51 4.02
C ILE A 122 -22.49 -2.60 4.06
N ILE A 123 -22.48 -1.55 3.25
CA ILE A 123 -23.65 -0.72 2.94
C ILE A 123 -24.30 -1.35 1.71
N PHE A 124 -25.41 -2.05 1.91
CA PHE A 124 -26.15 -2.71 0.83
C PHE A 124 -27.42 -1.93 0.46
N ASP A 125 -27.45 -1.43 -0.76
CA ASP A 125 -28.48 -0.55 -1.30
C ASP A 125 -29.52 -1.33 -2.13
N THR A 126 -30.81 -1.27 -1.77
CA THR A 126 -31.92 -1.88 -2.54
C THR A 126 -32.64 -0.91 -3.47
N HIS A 127 -32.17 0.32 -3.64
CA HIS A 127 -32.84 1.32 -4.47
C HIS A 127 -32.78 1.02 -5.97
N SER A 128 -33.78 1.51 -6.70
CA SER A 128 -33.84 1.42 -8.17
C SER A 128 -33.01 2.49 -8.88
N LYS A 129 -32.72 3.61 -8.21
CA LYS A 129 -31.82 4.68 -8.65
C LYS A 129 -30.54 4.65 -7.84
N LEU A 130 -29.44 5.17 -8.41
CA LEU A 130 -28.21 5.41 -7.66
C LEU A 130 -28.43 6.56 -6.62
N PRO A 131 -27.59 6.64 -5.57
CA PRO A 131 -27.75 7.61 -4.49
C PRO A 131 -27.28 9.02 -4.90
N SER A 132 -27.48 9.99 -3.99
CA SER A 132 -27.15 11.41 -4.20
C SER A 132 -25.68 11.65 -4.59
N ASN A 133 -25.38 12.81 -5.16
CA ASN A 133 -24.03 13.16 -5.65
C ASN A 133 -22.95 13.07 -4.56
N GLU A 134 -23.31 13.25 -3.28
CA GLU A 134 -22.41 13.06 -2.13
C GLU A 134 -21.94 11.59 -2.02
N MET A 135 -22.85 10.64 -2.21
CA MET A 135 -22.56 9.21 -2.21
C MET A 135 -22.03 8.70 -3.56
N GLY A 136 -22.33 9.43 -4.64
CA GLY A 136 -21.90 9.13 -6.01
C GLY A 136 -20.40 8.84 -6.12
N PHE A 137 -19.54 9.62 -5.44
CA PHE A 137 -18.09 9.39 -5.41
C PHE A 137 -17.67 7.97 -4.99
N TYR A 138 -18.45 7.31 -4.14
CA TYR A 138 -18.22 5.93 -3.72
C TYR A 138 -18.82 4.92 -4.70
N VAL A 139 -19.96 5.23 -5.32
CA VAL A 139 -20.61 4.37 -6.32
C VAL A 139 -19.87 4.37 -7.66
N PHE A 140 -19.26 5.49 -8.05
CA PHE A 140 -18.51 5.61 -9.30
C PHE A 140 -17.16 4.84 -9.31
N ASN A 141 -16.73 4.20 -8.23
CA ASN A 141 -15.52 3.34 -8.24
C ASN A 141 -15.89 1.85 -8.33
N SER A 142 -16.74 1.48 -9.30
CA SER A 142 -17.40 0.17 -9.32
C SER A 142 -17.52 -0.49 -10.70
N LEU A 143 -17.90 -1.78 -10.67
CA LEU A 143 -18.05 -2.63 -11.84
C LEU A 143 -19.52 -2.75 -12.27
N VAL A 144 -19.79 -2.55 -13.56
CA VAL A 144 -21.08 -2.91 -14.16
C VAL A 144 -20.84 -3.61 -15.49
N LYS A 145 -21.29 -4.86 -15.57
CA LYS A 145 -21.13 -5.72 -16.74
C LYS A 145 -22.33 -5.59 -17.68
N PHE A 146 -22.05 -5.63 -18.98
CA PHE A 146 -23.06 -5.63 -20.06
C PHE A 146 -22.91 -6.88 -20.94
N ASN A 147 -23.94 -7.26 -21.70
CA ASN A 147 -23.86 -8.37 -22.66
C ASN A 147 -23.56 -7.87 -24.07
N ASN A 148 -24.21 -6.76 -24.46
CA ASN A 148 -23.97 -6.03 -25.70
C ASN A 148 -23.62 -4.57 -25.40
N ASP A 149 -22.99 -3.90 -26.35
CA ASP A 149 -22.64 -2.48 -26.23
C ASP A 149 -23.86 -1.57 -26.07
N ASN A 150 -24.97 -1.91 -26.74
CA ASN A 150 -26.23 -1.16 -26.66
C ASN A 150 -26.92 -1.28 -25.28
N ASP A 151 -26.56 -2.29 -24.47
CA ASP A 151 -27.09 -2.43 -23.10
C ASP A 151 -26.56 -1.31 -22.18
N PHE A 152 -25.42 -0.69 -22.52
CA PHE A 152 -24.80 0.38 -21.73
C PHE A 152 -25.64 1.66 -21.76
N GLU A 153 -25.94 2.19 -22.95
CA GLU A 153 -26.78 3.39 -23.12
C GLU A 153 -28.17 3.18 -22.50
N ALA A 154 -28.76 1.99 -22.72
CA ALA A 154 -30.04 1.61 -22.11
C ALA A 154 -29.97 1.53 -20.57
N PHE A 155 -28.81 1.22 -20.00
CA PHE A 155 -28.58 1.23 -18.56
C PHE A 155 -28.38 2.65 -18.00
N ILE A 156 -27.57 3.50 -18.65
CA ILE A 156 -27.39 4.91 -18.26
C ILE A 156 -28.74 5.64 -18.25
N LYS A 157 -29.54 5.44 -19.30
CA LYS A 157 -30.93 5.94 -19.38
C LYS A 157 -31.83 5.38 -18.28
N LYS A 158 -31.67 4.11 -17.90
CA LYS A 158 -32.46 3.45 -16.85
C LYS A 158 -32.11 3.94 -15.44
N ILE A 159 -30.84 4.25 -15.15
CA ILE A 159 -30.44 4.84 -13.86
C ILE A 159 -30.74 6.34 -13.80
N GLY A 160 -30.86 7.01 -14.96
CA GLY A 160 -31.23 8.42 -15.09
C GLY A 160 -30.06 9.39 -15.04
N TYR A 161 -28.87 8.96 -15.48
CA TYR A 161 -27.63 9.75 -15.44
C TYR A 161 -27.20 10.16 -16.86
N GLU A 162 -28.15 10.53 -17.72
CA GLU A 162 -27.87 10.82 -19.15
C GLU A 162 -27.02 12.07 -19.39
N ASP A 163 -26.97 13.00 -18.43
CA ASP A 163 -26.21 14.25 -18.49
C ASP A 163 -24.80 14.16 -17.87
N GLU A 164 -24.40 12.99 -17.35
CA GLU A 164 -23.07 12.73 -16.78
C GLU A 164 -22.09 12.16 -17.84
N ILE A 165 -20.78 12.22 -17.59
CA ILE A 165 -19.72 11.75 -18.49
C ILE A 165 -19.46 10.23 -18.28
N PHE A 166 -18.95 9.43 -19.25
CA PHE A 166 -18.68 7.97 -19.05
C PHE A 166 -17.48 7.34 -19.83
N TYR A 167 -16.45 6.80 -19.14
CA TYR A 167 -15.29 6.11 -19.76
C TYR A 167 -15.63 4.63 -19.92
N LYS A 168 -15.86 4.19 -21.15
CA LYS A 168 -16.11 2.79 -21.46
C LYS A 168 -14.81 1.97 -21.51
N ASN A 169 -14.24 1.65 -20.34
CA ASN A 169 -12.95 0.96 -20.22
C ASN A 169 -13.06 -0.56 -20.07
N ASN A 170 -12.37 -1.31 -20.95
CA ASN A 170 -12.14 -2.74 -20.81
C ASN A 170 -11.24 -3.02 -19.58
N ILE A 171 -11.69 -3.84 -18.62
CA ILE A 171 -10.89 -4.21 -17.43
C ILE A 171 -9.56 -4.80 -17.84
N LYS A 172 -9.54 -5.67 -18.86
CA LYS A 172 -8.30 -6.37 -19.24
C LYS A 172 -7.23 -5.36 -19.67
N ASP A 173 -7.60 -4.36 -20.44
CA ASP A 173 -6.66 -3.39 -20.99
C ASP A 173 -6.25 -2.36 -19.92
N LEU A 174 -7.20 -1.88 -19.11
CA LEU A 174 -6.92 -1.01 -17.95
C LEU A 174 -6.06 -1.72 -16.89
N TYR A 175 -6.26 -3.03 -16.68
CA TYR A 175 -5.44 -3.84 -15.78
C TYR A 175 -4.03 -4.01 -16.32
N LEU A 176 -3.86 -4.24 -17.63
CA LEU A 176 -2.55 -4.30 -18.26
C LEU A 176 -1.82 -2.95 -18.18
N GLU A 177 -2.53 -1.84 -18.39
CA GLU A 177 -2.02 -0.47 -18.22
C GLU A 177 -1.56 -0.20 -16.78
N LYS A 178 -2.45 -0.33 -15.78
CA LYS A 178 -2.12 -0.07 -14.37
C LYS A 178 -1.12 -1.06 -13.79
N ARG A 179 -1.02 -2.28 -14.35
CA ARG A 179 0.07 -3.22 -14.07
C ARG A 179 1.39 -2.76 -14.68
N ALA A 180 1.40 -2.23 -15.90
CA ALA A 180 2.59 -1.69 -16.54
C ALA A 180 3.12 -0.44 -15.81
N GLU A 181 2.25 0.49 -15.40
CA GLU A 181 2.60 1.63 -14.55
C GLU A 181 3.29 1.19 -13.24
N LYS A 182 2.68 0.25 -12.51
CA LYS A 182 3.23 -0.27 -11.25
C LYS A 182 4.57 -0.99 -11.44
N ILE A 183 4.74 -1.73 -12.54
CA ILE A 183 6.02 -2.36 -12.90
C ILE A 183 7.07 -1.29 -13.25
N LEU A 184 6.71 -0.24 -13.98
CA LEU A 184 7.62 0.86 -14.31
C LEU A 184 8.10 1.61 -13.06
N VAL A 185 7.19 1.96 -12.15
CA VAL A 185 7.53 2.59 -10.86
C VAL A 185 8.40 1.68 -10.01
N LEU A 186 8.14 0.36 -9.98
CA LEU A 186 8.99 -0.61 -9.29
C LEU A 186 10.41 -0.66 -9.90
N LEU A 187 10.54 -0.69 -11.22
CA LEU A 187 11.83 -0.70 -11.92
C LEU A 187 12.63 0.59 -11.65
N ILE A 188 11.99 1.76 -11.70
CA ILE A 188 12.62 3.05 -11.38
C ILE A 188 13.16 3.04 -9.94
N ASN A 189 12.36 2.57 -8.98
CA ASN A 189 12.78 2.47 -7.58
C ASN A 189 13.93 1.48 -7.36
N ILE A 190 13.95 0.35 -8.09
CA ILE A 190 15.06 -0.62 -8.05
C ILE A 190 16.35 0.01 -8.60
N ILE A 191 16.29 0.67 -9.76
CA ILE A 191 17.45 1.34 -10.38
C ILE A 191 17.99 2.43 -9.44
N LEU A 192 17.13 3.29 -8.91
CA LEU A 192 17.51 4.35 -7.97
C LEU A 192 18.14 3.77 -6.69
N SER A 193 17.60 2.66 -6.16
CA SER A 193 18.17 1.98 -4.99
C SER A 193 19.56 1.39 -5.26
N ILE A 194 19.79 0.85 -6.46
CA ILE A 194 21.10 0.33 -6.90
C ILE A 194 22.10 1.48 -7.06
N MET A 195 21.71 2.60 -7.67
CA MET A 195 22.55 3.81 -7.76
C MET A 195 22.89 4.36 -6.36
N LEU A 196 21.88 4.41 -5.48
CA LEU A 196 21.93 4.52 -4.01
C LEU A 196 23.14 3.81 -3.40
N LEU A 197 23.09 2.49 -3.54
CA LEU A 197 24.04 1.56 -2.96
C LEU A 197 25.44 1.69 -3.57
N ILE A 198 25.54 1.92 -4.89
CA ILE A 198 26.83 2.17 -5.56
C ILE A 198 27.50 3.44 -5.02
N LEU A 199 26.75 4.53 -4.87
CA LEU A 199 27.27 5.79 -4.33
C LEU A 199 27.73 5.61 -2.87
N PHE A 200 26.94 4.91 -2.05
CA PHE A 200 27.34 4.52 -0.69
C PHE A 200 28.64 3.71 -0.68
N ASN A 201 28.77 2.70 -1.54
CA ASN A 201 29.98 1.86 -1.64
C ASN A 201 31.24 2.68 -2.00
N ILE A 202 31.11 3.65 -2.91
CA ILE A 202 32.19 4.56 -3.31
C ILE A 202 32.59 5.47 -2.15
N SER A 203 31.62 6.09 -1.48
CA SER A 203 31.85 6.95 -0.30
C SER A 203 32.51 6.17 0.84
N LEU A 204 31.98 5.00 1.19
CA LEU A 204 32.52 4.10 2.21
C LEU A 204 33.95 3.67 1.89
N SER A 205 34.21 3.23 0.65
CA SER A 205 35.56 2.83 0.21
C SER A 205 36.57 3.99 0.27
N THR A 206 36.12 5.21 -0.01
CA THR A 206 36.96 6.42 0.05
C THR A 206 37.30 6.78 1.50
N ILE A 207 36.30 6.76 2.39
CA ILE A 207 36.48 7.02 3.82
C ILE A 207 37.38 5.96 4.46
N LEU A 208 37.16 4.66 4.16
CA LEU A 208 38.02 3.57 4.63
C LEU A 208 39.46 3.71 4.12
N LYS A 209 39.67 4.04 2.84
CA LYS A 209 41.01 4.28 2.29
C LYS A 209 41.72 5.44 3.02
N MET A 210 41.00 6.52 3.31
CA MET A 210 41.53 7.67 4.04
C MET A 210 41.89 7.31 5.50
N ASP A 211 41.00 6.64 6.23
CA ASP A 211 41.21 6.28 7.64
C ASP A 211 42.35 5.26 7.80
N PHE A 212 42.40 4.23 6.94
CA PHE A 212 43.49 3.24 6.96
C PHE A 212 44.84 3.85 6.58
N ASN A 213 44.88 4.78 5.61
CA ASN A 213 46.12 5.50 5.28
C ASN A 213 46.58 6.39 6.45
N SER A 214 45.66 7.12 7.08
CA SER A 214 45.97 7.97 8.24
C SER A 214 46.48 7.16 9.43
N ARG A 215 45.91 5.97 9.69
CA ARG A 215 46.31 5.07 10.78
C ARG A 215 47.38 4.04 10.40
N ALA A 216 47.97 4.12 9.19
CA ALA A 216 48.83 3.06 8.66
C ALA A 216 50.03 2.73 9.59
N ILE A 217 50.62 3.76 10.21
CA ILE A 217 51.73 3.61 11.17
C ILE A 217 51.25 2.96 12.48
N GLU A 218 50.09 3.37 13.02
CA GLU A 218 49.49 2.77 14.22
C GLU A 218 49.18 1.28 14.00
N ILE A 219 48.59 0.95 12.84
CA ILE A 219 48.25 -0.41 12.41
C ILE A 219 49.53 -1.26 12.24
N ALA A 220 50.58 -0.71 11.62
CA ALA A 220 51.87 -1.38 11.46
C ALA A 220 52.56 -1.66 12.81
N LEU A 221 52.59 -0.68 13.72
CA LEU A 221 53.11 -0.86 15.08
C LEU A 221 52.30 -1.92 15.84
N HIS A 222 50.96 -1.87 15.79
CA HIS A 222 50.10 -2.89 16.39
C HIS A 222 50.26 -4.29 15.78
N LYS A 223 50.75 -4.40 14.54
CA LYS A 223 51.13 -5.69 13.91
C LYS A 223 52.47 -6.21 14.42
N VAL A 224 53.47 -5.35 14.62
CA VAL A 224 54.76 -5.70 15.23
C VAL A 224 54.61 -6.08 16.71
N PHE A 225 53.79 -5.36 17.48
CA PHE A 225 53.48 -5.67 18.89
C PHE A 225 52.48 -6.83 19.08
N GLY A 226 52.22 -7.63 18.05
CA GLY A 226 51.41 -8.87 18.16
C GLY A 226 49.94 -8.69 18.56
N LYS A 227 49.38 -7.46 18.55
CA LYS A 227 47.99 -7.22 18.96
C LYS A 227 47.02 -7.94 18.02
N THR A 228 45.95 -8.50 18.58
CA THR A 228 44.96 -9.28 17.83
C THR A 228 44.20 -8.41 16.81
N PHE A 229 43.72 -9.05 15.74
CA PHE A 229 43.02 -8.42 14.62
C PHE A 229 41.93 -7.43 15.07
N PHE A 230 41.05 -7.85 15.98
CA PHE A 230 39.96 -7.01 16.47
C PHE A 230 40.44 -5.81 17.32
N GLN A 231 41.53 -5.96 18.06
CA GLN A 231 42.14 -4.84 18.80
C GLN A 231 42.78 -3.81 17.85
N ARG A 232 43.38 -4.28 16.75
CA ARG A 232 44.03 -3.45 15.71
C ARG A 232 43.03 -2.53 14.98
N TYR A 233 41.82 -3.04 14.70
CA TYR A 233 40.79 -2.31 13.95
C TYR A 233 39.64 -1.74 14.81
N LYS A 234 39.75 -1.75 16.15
CA LYS A 234 38.73 -1.27 17.10
C LYS A 234 38.33 0.21 16.92
N GLY A 235 39.14 1.03 16.25
CA GLY A 235 38.76 2.37 15.81
C GLY A 235 37.67 2.34 14.74
N VAL A 236 37.98 1.71 13.61
CA VAL A 236 37.11 1.56 12.43
C VAL A 236 35.77 0.93 12.79
N PHE A 237 35.78 -0.19 13.54
CA PHE A 237 34.55 -0.86 13.96
C PHE A 237 33.62 0.04 14.80
N ARG A 238 34.16 0.88 15.70
CA ARG A 238 33.34 1.81 16.50
C ARG A 238 32.72 2.92 15.64
N LEU A 239 33.46 3.47 14.68
CA LEU A 239 32.93 4.47 13.76
C LEU A 239 31.80 3.91 12.90
N LEU A 240 31.97 2.71 12.34
CA LEU A 240 30.95 2.05 11.50
C LEU A 240 29.70 1.67 12.31
N ILE A 241 29.86 1.15 13.54
CA ILE A 241 28.72 0.84 14.43
C ILE A 241 27.96 2.13 14.80
N GLY A 242 28.66 3.21 15.14
CA GLY A 242 28.03 4.51 15.44
C GLY A 242 27.27 5.08 14.24
N ALA A 243 27.87 5.07 13.05
CA ALA A 243 27.23 5.52 11.82
C ALA A 243 26.01 4.66 11.45
N PHE A 244 26.08 3.34 11.64
CA PHE A 244 24.97 2.42 11.38
C PHE A 244 23.79 2.67 12.33
N ILE A 245 24.05 2.84 13.63
CA ILE A 245 23.01 3.15 14.63
C ILE A 245 22.33 4.49 14.30
N LEU A 246 23.10 5.52 13.92
CA LEU A 246 22.55 6.80 13.48
C LEU A 246 21.71 6.67 12.20
N GLY A 247 22.17 5.91 11.21
CA GLY A 247 21.42 5.67 9.96
C GLY A 247 20.08 4.96 10.21
N VAL A 248 20.07 3.92 11.06
CA VAL A 248 18.82 3.24 11.47
C VAL A 248 17.91 4.18 12.27
N GLY A 249 18.47 5.01 13.15
CA GLY A 249 17.72 6.03 13.89
C GLY A 249 17.01 7.04 12.97
N ILE A 250 17.71 7.52 11.94
CA ILE A 250 17.15 8.43 10.92
C ILE A 250 16.03 7.74 10.12
N ALA A 251 16.21 6.47 9.72
CA ALA A 251 15.18 5.71 9.03
C ALA A 251 13.92 5.49 9.89
N LEU A 252 14.08 5.26 11.19
CA LEU A 252 12.96 5.14 12.14
C LEU A 252 12.26 6.49 12.39
N ALA A 253 13.00 7.61 12.44
CA ALA A 253 12.41 8.95 12.49
C ALA A 253 11.59 9.26 11.22
N GLY A 254 12.10 8.86 10.04
CA GLY A 254 11.36 8.96 8.78
C GLY A 254 10.03 8.20 8.79
N LYS A 255 9.98 7.02 9.43
CA LYS A 255 8.72 6.29 9.63
C LYS A 255 7.68 7.12 10.40
N ILE A 256 8.11 7.80 11.47
CA ILE A 256 7.24 8.63 12.33
C ILE A 256 6.76 9.88 11.58
N MET A 257 7.61 10.47 10.73
CA MET A 257 7.26 11.66 9.96
C MET A 257 6.30 11.38 8.80
N PHE A 258 6.46 10.24 8.11
CA PHE A 258 5.72 9.95 6.87
C PHE A 258 4.61 8.89 6.99
N TYR A 259 4.49 8.19 8.12
CA TYR A 259 3.46 7.17 8.46
C TYR A 259 3.29 5.95 7.53
N HIS A 260 3.67 6.01 6.25
CA HIS A 260 3.41 4.97 5.24
C HIS A 260 4.35 3.75 5.27
N PHE A 261 5.40 3.75 6.10
CA PHE A 261 6.45 2.72 6.06
C PHE A 261 6.24 1.58 7.07
N SER A 262 6.16 0.34 6.58
CA SER A 262 6.21 -0.85 7.43
C SER A 262 7.62 -1.05 8.02
N PHE A 263 7.67 -1.42 9.30
CA PHE A 263 8.91 -1.68 10.03
C PHE A 263 9.76 -2.80 9.41
N LEU A 264 9.12 -3.79 8.76
CA LEU A 264 9.80 -4.90 8.12
C LEU A 264 10.71 -4.44 6.96
N TYR A 265 10.30 -3.42 6.19
CA TYR A 265 11.13 -2.90 5.09
C TYR A 265 12.39 -2.19 5.62
N ILE A 266 12.26 -1.44 6.72
CA ILE A 266 13.39 -0.80 7.40
C ILE A 266 14.37 -1.86 7.91
N PHE A 267 13.87 -2.95 8.50
CA PHE A 267 14.68 -4.08 8.96
C PHE A 267 15.47 -4.72 7.80
N PHE A 268 14.79 -5.16 6.73
CA PHE A 268 15.46 -5.78 5.59
C PHE A 268 16.47 -4.85 4.91
N ALA A 269 16.14 -3.58 4.69
CA ALA A 269 17.06 -2.61 4.11
C ALA A 269 18.32 -2.41 4.99
N SER A 270 18.13 -2.30 6.32
CA SER A 270 19.24 -2.18 7.27
C SER A 270 20.13 -3.42 7.28
N THR A 271 19.55 -4.63 7.18
CA THR A 271 20.30 -5.89 7.08
C THR A 271 21.14 -5.95 5.79
N ILE A 272 20.58 -5.53 4.65
CA ILE A 272 21.30 -5.49 3.36
C ILE A 272 22.51 -4.55 3.45
N VAL A 273 22.33 -3.32 3.97
CA VAL A 273 23.41 -2.34 4.15
C VAL A 273 24.47 -2.85 5.13
N LEU A 274 24.06 -3.53 6.22
CA LEU A 274 25.00 -4.11 7.19
C LEU A 274 25.87 -5.22 6.56
N ILE A 275 25.27 -6.15 5.83
CA ILE A 275 26.00 -7.23 5.14
C ILE A 275 26.97 -6.65 4.11
N ASN A 276 26.52 -5.69 3.29
CA ASN A 276 27.36 -5.00 2.32
C ASN A 276 28.55 -4.28 3.00
N THR A 277 28.30 -3.57 4.10
CA THR A 277 29.34 -2.87 4.88
C THR A 277 30.40 -3.84 5.41
N ILE A 278 29.96 -5.00 5.94
CA ILE A 278 30.86 -6.05 6.43
C ILE A 278 31.72 -6.61 5.29
N VAL A 279 31.14 -6.90 4.13
CA VAL A 279 31.89 -7.40 2.96
C VAL A 279 32.95 -6.40 2.50
N ILE A 280 32.60 -5.11 2.35
CA ILE A 280 33.54 -4.06 1.91
C ILE A 280 34.67 -3.89 2.94
N LEU A 281 34.34 -3.87 4.23
CA LEU A 281 35.33 -3.79 5.30
C LEU A 281 36.29 -4.98 5.30
N SER A 282 35.79 -6.21 5.14
CA SER A 282 36.60 -7.42 5.08
C SER A 282 37.56 -7.42 3.87
N LEU A 283 37.09 -6.97 2.69
CA LEU A 283 37.94 -6.82 1.51
C LEU A 283 39.04 -5.77 1.73
N PHE A 284 38.72 -4.64 2.37
CA PHE A 284 39.71 -3.61 2.70
C PHE A 284 40.76 -4.11 3.72
N ILE A 285 40.34 -4.76 4.81
CA ILE A 285 41.29 -5.27 5.81
C ILE A 285 42.21 -6.34 5.20
N ASN A 286 41.66 -7.30 4.43
CA ASN A 286 42.46 -8.33 3.77
C ASN A 286 43.50 -7.71 2.82
N LYS A 287 43.13 -6.67 2.07
CA LYS A 287 44.04 -5.93 1.20
C LYS A 287 45.16 -5.23 1.97
N PHE A 288 44.86 -4.61 3.12
CA PHE A 288 45.86 -3.93 3.95
C PHE A 288 46.77 -4.90 4.72
N GLU A 289 46.26 -6.03 5.21
CA GLU A 289 47.07 -7.04 5.91
C GLU A 289 48.10 -7.73 4.99
N GLN A 290 47.86 -7.75 3.68
CA GLN A 290 48.82 -8.22 2.67
C GLN A 290 49.95 -7.22 2.34
N ILE A 291 49.84 -5.95 2.75
CA ILE A 291 50.90 -4.95 2.52
C ILE A 291 52.09 -5.24 3.46
N SER A 292 53.29 -5.25 2.91
CA SER A 292 54.50 -5.55 3.68
C SER A 292 54.85 -4.42 4.65
N ILE A 293 55.05 -4.77 5.92
CA ILE A 293 55.28 -3.83 7.03
C ILE A 293 56.48 -2.90 6.74
N SER A 294 57.54 -3.44 6.11
CA SER A 294 58.74 -2.70 5.71
C SER A 294 58.51 -1.64 4.62
N ARG A 295 57.43 -1.75 3.83
CA ARG A 295 57.03 -0.70 2.86
C ARG A 295 56.34 0.45 3.58
N VAL A 296 55.33 0.14 4.40
CA VAL A 296 54.56 1.12 5.19
C VAL A 296 55.47 1.93 6.13
N LEU A 297 56.38 1.27 6.85
CA LEU A 297 57.33 1.93 7.76
C LEU A 297 58.37 2.82 7.05
N LYS A 298 58.52 2.72 5.72
CA LYS A 298 59.39 3.59 4.91
C LYS A 298 58.61 4.73 4.22
N GLY A 299 57.35 4.96 4.59
CA GLY A 299 56.48 5.92 3.93
C GLY A 299 55.99 5.49 2.55
N GLY A 300 56.25 4.25 2.13
CA GLY A 300 55.71 3.69 0.90
C GLY A 300 54.26 3.24 1.10
N ILE A 301 53.35 3.89 0.39
CA ILE A 301 51.94 3.50 0.23
C ILE A 301 51.83 2.52 -0.95
#